data_AF-A0A6S7BIG2-F1
#
_entry.id   AF-A0A6S7BIG2-F1
#
_cell.length_a   1.000
_cell.length_b   1.000
_cell.length_c   1.000
_cell.angle_alpha   90.00
_cell.angle_beta   90.00
_cell.angle_gamma   90.00
#
_symmetry.space_group_name_H-M   'P 1'
#
loop_
_entity.id
_entity.type
_entity.pdbx_description
1 polymer ?
#
loop_
_entity_poly.entity_id
_entity_poly.type
_entity_poly.pdbx_seq_one_letter_code
_entity_poly.pdbx_strand_id
1 'polypeptide(L)'
;MPLTVPKLDIRVRRALSFAWAVLTAALLPGACHAQTAPGASGQLSNQATLSANVKKLADGVLNIMTYTTVPDVTTSSLAINNGATGNPGFGQTQLGSGFTISKSFPLYLEGTAAYSRYDPTFVATDGTDRRSLPAKWNTFSGTIGIGWDFPITDELKFRPILNGTLGRVASDLRVSQTALNHATDKNIQFLENGALDAYGYGGSLMLDYEHYRENHEIDVELRATDIFLRSFGSSSPAVQGSATAQQLSLWARWRAPTGMHALDKPVRYVLETAYSHYFGDSAGVLGFKNLTSLGVGLELDSSKYPVIITRTRAMLRYVFGSNVHGVAFGLAVSF
;
A
#
# COMPACT_ATOMS: atom_id res chain seq x y z
N MET A 1 72.06 26.84 7.89
CA MET A 1 71.07 27.87 8.29
C MET A 1 70.79 28.72 7.06
N PRO A 2 69.52 29.02 6.73
CA PRO A 2 68.55 28.20 6.01
C PRO A 2 68.72 28.24 4.47
N LEU A 3 68.19 27.22 3.77
CA LEU A 3 67.97 27.23 2.32
C LEU A 3 66.55 26.73 2.04
N THR A 4 65.72 27.60 1.48
CA THR A 4 64.31 27.37 1.17
C THR A 4 64.14 27.32 -0.35
N VAL A 5 63.76 26.13 -0.84
CA VAL A 5 62.85 25.74 -1.94
C VAL A 5 62.70 26.69 -3.16
N PRO A 6 62.64 26.12 -4.38
CA PRO A 6 61.35 26.10 -5.05
C PRO A 6 60.95 24.73 -5.63
N LYS A 7 59.63 24.51 -5.65
CA LYS A 7 58.91 23.38 -6.25
C LYS A 7 58.94 23.48 -7.78
N LEU A 8 58.96 22.34 -8.45
CA LEU A 8 58.50 22.21 -9.83
C LEU A 8 57.52 21.04 -9.93
N ASP A 9 56.31 21.37 -10.36
CA ASP A 9 55.20 20.49 -10.69
C ASP A 9 55.36 19.97 -12.14
N ILE A 10 54.56 18.96 -12.52
CA ILE A 10 54.08 18.61 -13.89
C ILE A 10 54.12 17.09 -14.20
N ARG A 11 52.94 16.48 -14.02
CA ARG A 11 52.11 15.76 -15.02
C ARG A 11 52.57 14.41 -15.64
N VAL A 12 51.60 13.47 -15.58
CA VAL A 12 50.88 12.83 -16.74
C VAL A 12 51.12 11.33 -17.07
N ARG A 13 50.01 10.58 -16.85
CA ARG A 13 49.34 9.53 -17.67
C ARG A 13 49.90 8.10 -17.84
N ARG A 14 48.95 7.16 -17.60
CA ARG A 14 48.55 5.94 -18.38
C ARG A 14 49.62 4.82 -18.48
N ALA A 15 49.35 3.51 -18.49
CA ALA A 15 48.13 2.71 -18.64
C ALA A 15 48.47 1.20 -18.46
N LEU A 16 47.45 0.42 -18.04
CA LEU A 16 47.05 -0.92 -18.54
C LEU A 16 48.04 -2.12 -18.56
N SER A 17 47.68 -3.11 -17.73
CA SER A 17 47.29 -4.49 -18.12
C SER A 17 48.30 -5.64 -18.19
N PHE A 18 47.72 -6.82 -17.89
CA PHE A 18 48.14 -8.22 -18.09
C PHE A 18 49.08 -8.82 -17.03
N ALA A 19 49.02 -10.08 -16.62
CA ALA A 19 47.99 -11.13 -16.50
C ALA A 19 48.77 -12.41 -16.13
N TRP A 20 48.27 -13.16 -15.13
CA TRP A 20 48.36 -14.63 -14.98
C TRP A 20 49.74 -15.31 -14.84
N ALA A 21 49.94 -15.98 -13.70
CA ALA A 21 50.57 -17.30 -13.65
C ALA A 21 50.07 -18.12 -12.45
N VAL A 22 49.48 -19.25 -12.82
CA VAL A 22 49.13 -20.48 -12.09
C VAL A 22 50.19 -20.93 -11.07
N LEU A 23 49.78 -21.44 -9.90
CA LEU A 23 50.43 -22.61 -9.30
C LEU A 23 49.50 -23.35 -8.33
N THR A 24 49.10 -24.56 -8.72
CA THR A 24 48.54 -25.60 -7.87
C THR A 24 49.66 -26.51 -7.37
N ALA A 25 49.74 -26.75 -6.07
CA ALA A 25 50.38 -27.93 -5.49
C ALA A 25 49.63 -28.33 -4.22
N ALA A 26 49.06 -29.53 -4.25
CA ALA A 26 48.37 -30.19 -3.15
C ALA A 26 49.35 -31.02 -2.31
N LEU A 27 49.09 -31.17 -1.00
CA LEU A 27 49.46 -32.31 -0.14
C LEU A 27 48.72 -32.23 1.22
N LEU A 28 47.53 -32.86 1.28
CA LEU A 28 46.91 -33.74 2.30
C LEU A 28 47.02 -33.49 3.86
N PRO A 29 46.13 -34.09 4.68
CA PRO A 29 45.32 -33.37 5.67
C PRO A 29 45.76 -33.58 7.14
N GLY A 30 45.66 -32.52 7.94
CA GLY A 30 45.67 -32.62 9.41
C GLY A 30 44.24 -32.69 9.94
N ALA A 31 43.85 -33.83 10.50
CA ALA A 31 42.59 -33.99 11.21
C ALA A 31 42.59 -33.11 12.47
N CYS A 32 41.91 -31.96 12.41
CA CYS A 32 41.59 -31.18 13.60
C CYS A 32 40.29 -31.75 14.18
N HIS A 33 40.41 -32.62 15.19
CA HIS A 33 39.28 -33.09 15.97
C HIS A 33 38.75 -31.93 16.83
N ALA A 34 37.76 -31.20 16.32
CA ALA A 34 36.89 -30.40 17.15
C ALA A 34 35.94 -31.35 17.89
N GLN A 35 36.16 -31.56 19.18
CA GLN A 35 35.20 -32.23 20.06
C GLN A 35 33.93 -31.38 20.10
N THR A 36 32.86 -31.87 19.47
CA THR A 36 31.51 -31.32 19.63
C THR A 36 31.03 -31.60 21.04
N ALA A 37 30.95 -30.55 21.87
CA ALA A 37 30.16 -30.58 23.08
C ALA A 37 28.68 -30.81 22.70
N PRO A 38 28.01 -31.85 23.22
CA PRO A 38 26.59 -32.06 22.96
C PRO A 38 25.79 -31.07 23.83
N GLY A 39 25.17 -30.06 23.21
CA GLY A 39 24.27 -29.17 23.96
C GLY A 39 23.82 -27.86 23.34
N ALA A 40 24.33 -27.42 22.18
CA ALA A 40 24.02 -26.07 21.66
C ALA A 40 23.34 -26.01 20.27
N SER A 41 23.10 -27.15 19.60
CA SER A 41 22.49 -27.19 18.26
C SER A 41 20.97 -27.14 18.23
N GLY A 42 20.29 -27.35 19.37
CA GLY A 42 18.82 -27.31 19.49
C GLY A 42 18.24 -25.92 19.78
N GLN A 43 19.01 -25.00 20.36
CA GLN A 43 18.52 -23.64 20.69
C GLN A 43 18.68 -22.65 19.53
N LEU A 44 19.76 -22.76 18.74
CA LEU A 44 20.00 -21.91 17.57
C LEU A 44 19.04 -22.22 16.42
N SER A 45 18.70 -23.50 16.23
CA SER A 45 17.70 -23.94 15.25
C SER A 45 16.30 -23.47 15.63
N ASN A 46 15.91 -23.61 16.90
CA ASN A 46 14.62 -23.12 17.41
C ASN A 46 14.49 -21.59 17.36
N GLN A 47 15.55 -20.83 17.68
CA GLN A 47 15.54 -19.37 17.54
C GLN A 47 15.49 -18.93 16.07
N ALA A 48 16.22 -19.58 15.17
CA ALA A 48 16.17 -19.27 13.74
C ALA A 48 14.79 -19.57 13.13
N THR A 49 14.17 -20.70 13.50
CA THR A 49 12.79 -21.02 13.08
C THR A 49 11.76 -20.08 13.69
N LEU A 50 11.93 -19.68 14.96
CA LEU A 50 11.06 -18.72 15.62
C LEU A 50 11.17 -17.34 14.97
N SER A 51 12.39 -16.86 14.70
CA SER A 51 12.63 -15.60 13.99
C SER A 51 12.10 -15.63 12.55
N ALA A 52 12.25 -16.74 11.83
CA ALA A 52 11.68 -16.90 10.49
C ALA A 52 10.14 -16.88 10.51
N ASN A 53 9.51 -17.51 11.50
CA ASN A 53 8.06 -17.50 11.67
C ASN A 53 7.52 -16.11 12.06
N VAL A 54 8.25 -15.38 12.90
CA VAL A 54 7.91 -14.00 13.31
C VAL A 54 8.06 -13.03 12.15
N LYS A 55 9.13 -13.14 11.36
CA LYS A 55 9.29 -12.33 10.14
C LYS A 55 8.16 -12.61 9.14
N LYS A 56 7.82 -13.88 8.91
CA LYS A 56 6.73 -14.27 8.02
C LYS A 56 5.37 -13.71 8.46
N LEU A 57 5.13 -13.63 9.77
CA LEU A 57 3.94 -12.97 10.32
C LEU A 57 3.97 -11.46 10.08
N ALA A 58 5.09 -10.79 10.34
CA ALA A 58 5.26 -9.36 10.10
C ALA A 58 5.10 -9.00 8.61
N ASP A 59 5.69 -9.78 7.70
CA ASP A 59 5.51 -9.64 6.26
C ASP A 59 4.03 -9.84 5.87
N GLY A 60 3.36 -10.86 6.41
CA GLY A 60 1.93 -11.10 6.17
C GLY A 60 1.01 -9.97 6.65
N VAL A 61 1.34 -9.34 7.78
CA VAL A 61 0.63 -8.17 8.30
C VAL A 61 0.84 -6.94 7.41
N LEU A 62 2.07 -6.69 6.95
CA LEU A 62 2.36 -5.61 6.00
C LEU A 62 1.70 -5.84 4.63
N ASN A 63 1.61 -7.09 4.19
CA ASN A 63 0.91 -7.47 2.96
C ASN A 63 -0.59 -7.13 2.98
N ILE A 64 -1.23 -7.07 4.17
CA ILE A 64 -2.62 -6.60 4.28
C ILE A 64 -2.69 -5.08 4.16
N MET A 65 -1.68 -4.37 4.67
CA MET A 65 -1.59 -2.90 4.60
C MET A 65 -1.37 -2.40 3.17
N THR A 66 -0.86 -3.21 2.24
CA THR A 66 -0.65 -2.78 0.85
C THR A 66 -1.96 -2.35 0.17
N TYR A 67 -3.09 -3.00 0.48
CA TYR A 67 -4.43 -2.67 -0.05
C TYR A 67 -4.95 -1.30 0.40
N THR A 68 -4.43 -0.74 1.48
CA THR A 68 -4.80 0.59 1.98
C THR A 68 -3.75 1.66 1.67
N THR A 69 -2.64 1.26 1.06
CA THR A 69 -1.46 2.11 0.81
C THR A 69 -1.46 2.70 -0.59
N VAL A 70 -2.06 2.01 -1.57
CA VAL A 70 -2.17 2.54 -2.94
C VAL A 70 -3.29 3.58 -2.96
N PRO A 71 -3.02 4.83 -3.36
CA PRO A 71 -4.09 5.79 -3.62
C PRO A 71 -4.98 5.27 -4.74
N ASP A 72 -6.25 5.04 -4.43
CA ASP A 72 -7.28 4.73 -5.43
C ASP A 72 -8.29 5.89 -5.48
N VAL A 73 -8.74 6.20 -6.69
CA VAL A 73 -9.66 7.31 -6.98
C VAL A 73 -11.06 7.01 -6.43
N THR A 74 -11.36 5.73 -6.16
CA THR A 74 -12.61 5.30 -5.54
C THR A 74 -12.57 5.43 -4.01
N THR A 75 -12.48 6.66 -3.51
CA THR A 75 -12.68 6.95 -2.08
C THR A 75 -14.05 6.42 -1.66
N SER A 76 -14.07 5.36 -0.87
CA SER A 76 -15.30 4.65 -0.52
C SER A 76 -15.15 3.82 0.74
N SER A 77 -16.29 3.50 1.33
CA SER A 77 -16.39 2.41 2.30
C SER A 77 -16.70 1.12 1.52
N LEU A 78 -15.77 0.17 1.53
CA LEU A 78 -15.81 -1.10 0.81
C LEU A 78 -15.97 -2.24 1.81
N ALA A 79 -16.94 -3.12 1.58
CA ALA A 79 -17.08 -4.38 2.31
C ALA A 79 -16.99 -5.55 1.33
N ILE A 80 -15.98 -6.42 1.49
CA ILE A 80 -15.77 -7.61 0.65
C ILE A 80 -16.03 -8.89 1.45
N ASN A 81 -16.81 -9.78 0.86
CA ASN A 81 -17.09 -11.12 1.34
C ASN A 81 -16.38 -12.17 0.45
N ASN A 82 -15.73 -13.15 1.08
CA ASN A 82 -15.16 -14.32 0.40
C ASN A 82 -16.16 -15.48 0.43
N GLY A 83 -16.55 -15.98 -0.74
CA GLY A 83 -17.55 -17.04 -0.89
C GLY A 83 -17.05 -18.45 -0.54
N ALA A 84 -15.73 -18.69 -0.51
CA ALA A 84 -15.17 -20.03 -0.34
C ALA A 84 -14.99 -20.46 1.14
N THR A 85 -14.86 -19.52 2.07
CA THR A 85 -14.52 -19.79 3.48
C THR A 85 -15.61 -19.44 4.49
N GLY A 86 -16.71 -18.81 4.05
CA GLY A 86 -17.87 -18.56 4.90
C GLY A 86 -17.65 -17.53 6.02
N ASN A 87 -16.93 -16.43 5.74
CA ASN A 87 -16.57 -15.29 6.62
C ASN A 87 -15.25 -15.47 7.39
N PRO A 88 -14.43 -14.42 7.61
CA PRO A 88 -14.64 -12.98 7.32
C PRO A 88 -13.63 -12.37 6.34
N GLY A 89 -13.86 -11.21 5.72
CA GLY A 89 -14.74 -10.07 6.00
C GLY A 89 -13.86 -8.82 6.00
N PHE A 90 -13.43 -8.35 4.82
CA PHE A 90 -12.54 -7.19 4.68
C PHE A 90 -13.40 -5.94 4.53
N GLY A 91 -13.32 -5.05 5.51
CA GLY A 91 -13.94 -3.73 5.47
C GLY A 91 -12.88 -2.64 5.38
N GLN A 92 -13.05 -1.68 4.48
CA GLN A 92 -12.15 -0.53 4.35
C GLN A 92 -12.97 0.74 4.21
N THR A 93 -12.49 1.84 4.79
CA THR A 93 -12.96 3.19 4.52
C THR A 93 -11.76 4.03 4.11
N GLN A 94 -11.84 4.68 2.95
CA GLN A 94 -10.77 5.52 2.43
C GLN A 94 -11.30 6.91 2.08
N LEU A 95 -10.52 7.92 2.45
CA LEU A 95 -10.67 9.31 2.07
C LEU A 95 -9.44 9.71 1.26
N GLY A 96 -9.64 10.53 0.23
CA GLY A 96 -8.60 10.86 -0.72
C GLY A 96 -8.92 12.15 -1.44
N SER A 97 -7.87 12.88 -1.81
CA SER A 97 -7.92 14.11 -2.58
C SER A 97 -6.68 14.23 -3.44
N GLY A 98 -6.82 14.85 -4.61
CA GLY A 98 -5.74 15.17 -5.52
C GLY A 98 -6.05 16.47 -6.27
N PHE A 99 -5.05 17.32 -6.46
CA PHE A 99 -5.20 18.54 -7.25
C PHE A 99 -3.88 18.99 -7.88
N THR A 100 -3.98 19.65 -9.02
CA THR A 100 -2.85 20.35 -9.66
C THR A 100 -2.91 21.83 -9.29
N ILE A 101 -1.80 22.41 -8.82
CA ILE A 101 -1.74 23.78 -8.32
C ILE A 101 -2.21 24.80 -9.36
N SER A 102 -1.69 24.73 -10.58
CA SER A 102 -2.16 25.56 -11.70
C SER A 102 -1.68 25.02 -13.05
N LYS A 103 -2.17 25.60 -14.15
CA LYS A 103 -1.67 25.29 -15.49
C LYS A 103 -0.25 25.80 -15.75
N SER A 104 0.16 26.91 -15.12
CA SER A 104 1.50 27.50 -15.30
C SER A 104 2.54 26.86 -14.38
N PHE A 105 2.11 26.26 -13.27
CA PHE A 105 2.92 25.50 -12.35
C PHE A 105 2.24 24.14 -12.10
N PRO A 106 2.40 23.17 -13.02
CA PRO A 106 1.67 21.91 -13.05
C PRO A 106 2.14 20.89 -11.99
N LEU A 107 2.43 21.37 -10.79
CA LEU A 107 2.74 20.54 -9.65
C LEU A 107 1.43 19.92 -9.12
N TYR A 108 1.38 18.59 -9.15
CA TYR A 108 0.28 17.79 -8.64
C TYR A 108 0.57 17.32 -7.21
N LEU A 109 -0.44 17.39 -6.35
CA LEU A 109 -0.39 16.92 -4.98
C LEU A 109 -1.55 15.96 -4.74
N GLU A 110 -1.28 14.83 -4.11
CA GLU A 110 -2.31 13.88 -3.66
C GLU A 110 -2.10 13.46 -2.22
N GLY A 111 -3.21 13.12 -1.57
CA GLY A 111 -3.23 12.63 -0.21
C GLY A 111 -4.39 11.67 0.00
N THR A 112 -4.11 10.54 0.63
CA THR A 112 -5.13 9.55 1.03
C THR A 112 -4.93 9.13 2.47
N ALA A 113 -6.03 8.85 3.15
CA ALA A 113 -6.07 8.24 4.46
C ALA A 113 -7.06 7.08 4.42
N ALA A 114 -6.63 5.92 4.90
CA ALA A 114 -7.43 4.70 4.86
C ALA A 114 -7.42 4.01 6.21
N TYR A 115 -8.57 3.45 6.56
CA TYR A 115 -8.74 2.53 7.67
C TYR A 115 -9.29 1.22 7.12
N SER A 116 -8.75 0.08 7.54
CA SER A 116 -9.32 -1.23 7.23
C SER A 116 -9.37 -2.14 8.45
N ARG A 117 -10.33 -3.05 8.43
CA ARG A 117 -10.46 -4.14 9.39
C ARG A 117 -10.47 -5.45 8.64
N TYR A 118 -9.54 -6.32 9.01
CA TYR A 118 -9.43 -7.68 8.50
C TYR A 118 -9.63 -8.66 9.66
N ASP A 119 -10.65 -9.49 9.56
CA ASP A 119 -10.95 -10.55 10.52
C ASP A 119 -10.74 -11.88 9.79
N PRO A 120 -9.64 -12.62 10.02
CA PRO A 120 -9.43 -13.92 9.40
C PRO A 120 -9.98 -15.06 10.27
N THR A 121 -10.77 -15.98 9.69
CA THR A 121 -10.99 -17.31 10.26
C THR A 121 -10.01 -18.28 9.61
N PHE A 122 -8.94 -18.62 10.32
CA PHE A 122 -8.09 -19.72 9.89
C PHE A 122 -8.79 -21.05 10.18
N VAL A 123 -9.05 -21.85 9.15
CA VAL A 123 -9.35 -23.28 9.31
C VAL A 123 -8.02 -24.04 9.28
N ALA A 124 -7.27 -23.97 10.39
CA ALA A 124 -6.15 -24.89 10.58
C ALA A 124 -6.74 -26.27 10.92
N THR A 125 -6.41 -27.30 10.13
CA THR A 125 -6.90 -28.67 10.33
C THR A 125 -5.75 -29.53 10.83
N ASP A 126 -5.63 -29.69 12.14
CA ASP A 126 -4.71 -30.67 12.78
C ASP A 126 -5.43 -32.01 13.02
N GLY A 127 -6.21 -32.46 12.03
CA GLY A 127 -6.86 -33.78 12.02
C GLY A 127 -8.01 -34.01 13.01
N THR A 128 -8.16 -33.25 14.10
CA THR A 128 -9.28 -33.45 15.06
C THR A 128 -9.86 -32.22 15.75
N ASP A 129 -9.14 -31.09 15.88
CA ASP A 129 -9.66 -29.89 16.56
C ASP A 129 -9.59 -28.62 15.68
N ARG A 130 -10.70 -27.88 15.65
CA ARG A 130 -10.81 -26.54 15.02
C ARG A 130 -10.51 -25.48 16.07
N ARG A 131 -9.39 -24.75 15.95
CA ARG A 131 -9.11 -23.59 16.80
C ARG A 131 -9.10 -22.30 15.98
N SER A 132 -10.11 -21.46 16.20
CA SER A 132 -10.15 -20.09 15.67
C SER A 132 -9.08 -19.27 16.38
N LEU A 133 -8.16 -18.66 15.62
CA LEU A 133 -7.25 -17.64 16.14
C LEU A 133 -7.90 -16.27 15.91
N PRO A 134 -8.48 -15.62 16.94
CA PRO A 134 -9.12 -14.32 16.81
C PRO A 134 -8.06 -13.21 16.73
N ALA A 135 -7.32 -13.15 15.64
CA ALA A 135 -6.41 -12.05 15.36
C ALA A 135 -7.11 -11.10 14.38
N LYS A 136 -8.05 -10.31 14.89
CA LYS A 136 -8.65 -9.19 14.13
C LYS A 136 -7.58 -8.11 13.98
N TRP A 137 -7.30 -7.71 12.76
CA TRP A 137 -6.31 -6.70 12.42
C TRP A 137 -6.98 -5.42 11.95
N ASN A 138 -6.57 -4.31 12.55
CA ASN A 138 -6.98 -2.96 12.18
C ASN A 138 -5.77 -2.26 11.57
N THR A 139 -5.93 -1.72 10.37
CA THR A 139 -4.88 -0.97 9.68
C THR A 139 -5.31 0.47 9.53
N PHE A 140 -4.41 1.39 9.85
CA PHE A 140 -4.52 2.78 9.49
C PHE A 140 -3.32 3.16 8.62
N SER A 141 -3.55 3.78 7.47
CA SER A 141 -2.48 4.25 6.59
C SER A 141 -2.82 5.63 6.04
N GLY A 142 -1.76 6.43 5.85
CA GLY A 142 -1.81 7.70 5.15
C GLY A 142 -0.72 7.71 4.08
N THR A 143 -1.10 8.07 2.87
CA THR A 143 -0.19 8.16 1.73
C THR A 143 -0.30 9.54 1.12
N ILE A 144 0.85 10.19 0.94
CA ILE A 144 0.99 11.46 0.24
C ILE A 144 1.75 11.25 -1.06
N GLY A 145 1.46 12.09 -2.06
CA GLY A 145 2.13 12.06 -3.34
C GLY A 145 2.43 13.46 -3.85
N ILE A 146 3.61 13.62 -4.45
CA ILE A 146 4.03 14.82 -5.17
C ILE A 146 4.32 14.40 -6.60
N GLY A 147 3.57 14.92 -7.55
CA GLY A 147 3.71 14.61 -8.97
C GLY A 147 3.83 15.85 -9.83
N TRP A 148 4.09 15.63 -11.12
CA TRP A 148 4.22 16.71 -12.09
C TRP A 148 3.44 16.37 -13.36
N ASP A 149 2.59 17.27 -13.85
CA ASP A 149 1.81 17.01 -15.06
C ASP A 149 2.61 17.36 -16.31
N PHE A 150 2.84 16.36 -17.13
CA PHE A 150 3.35 16.52 -18.49
C PHE A 150 2.17 16.39 -19.46
N PRO A 151 1.66 17.50 -20.02
CA PRO A 151 0.59 17.43 -21.02
C PRO A 151 1.12 16.75 -22.28
N ILE A 152 0.44 15.69 -22.72
CA ILE A 152 0.66 15.03 -24.01
C ILE A 152 -0.25 15.69 -25.06
N THR A 153 -1.50 15.93 -24.69
CA THR A 153 -2.49 16.70 -25.46
C THR A 153 -3.25 17.64 -24.52
N ASP A 154 -4.21 18.40 -25.04
CA ASP A 154 -5.07 19.27 -24.23
C ASP A 154 -5.93 18.50 -23.22
N GLU A 155 -6.19 17.21 -23.48
CA GLU A 155 -7.07 16.34 -22.68
C GLU A 155 -6.31 15.19 -22.00
N LEU A 156 -5.08 14.88 -22.42
CA LEU A 156 -4.28 13.75 -21.90
C LEU A 156 -2.99 14.23 -21.24
N LYS A 157 -2.76 13.79 -20.01
CA LYS A 157 -1.56 14.11 -19.21
C LYS A 157 -0.86 12.84 -18.77
N PHE A 158 0.46 12.88 -18.76
CA PHE A 158 1.31 11.91 -18.08
C PHE A 158 1.84 12.51 -16.78
N ARG A 159 1.61 11.82 -15.68
CA ARG A 159 1.87 12.29 -14.32
C ARG A 159 2.71 11.25 -13.57
N PRO A 160 4.04 11.38 -13.55
CA PRO A 160 4.87 10.70 -12.57
C PRO A 160 4.63 11.31 -11.18
N ILE A 161 4.56 10.46 -10.16
CA ILE A 161 4.25 10.81 -8.78
C ILE A 161 5.27 10.11 -7.88
N LEU A 162 5.90 10.84 -6.98
CA LEU A 162 6.65 10.28 -5.87
C LEU A 162 5.70 10.10 -4.68
N ASN A 163 5.62 8.89 -4.15
CA ASN A 163 4.70 8.54 -3.06
C ASN A 163 5.46 8.25 -1.76
N GLY A 164 4.93 8.75 -0.66
CA GLY A 164 5.37 8.44 0.70
C GLY A 164 4.19 7.95 1.53
N THR A 165 4.39 6.88 2.31
CA THR A 165 3.34 6.26 3.12
C THR A 165 3.80 6.14 4.57
N LEU A 166 2.87 6.34 5.50
CA LEU A 166 3.01 5.96 6.89
C LEU A 166 1.76 5.18 7.31
N GLY A 167 1.92 4.15 8.12
CA GLY A 167 0.78 3.47 8.68
C GLY A 167 1.12 2.56 9.84
N ARG A 168 0.07 2.04 10.44
CA ARG A 168 0.11 1.21 11.62
C ARG A 168 -0.92 0.11 11.48
N VAL A 169 -0.49 -1.13 11.69
CA VAL A 169 -1.39 -2.28 11.80
C VAL A 169 -1.44 -2.68 13.26
N ALA A 170 -2.62 -2.95 13.83
CA ALA A 170 -2.81 -3.31 15.24
C ALA A 170 -3.86 -4.41 15.42
N SER A 171 -3.64 -5.33 16.35
CA SER A 171 -4.56 -6.40 16.71
C SER A 171 -5.55 -6.01 17.82
N ASP A 172 -6.78 -6.54 17.77
CA ASP A 172 -7.87 -6.20 18.72
C ASP A 172 -7.57 -6.49 20.21
N LEU A 173 -6.55 -7.31 20.52
CA LEU A 173 -6.08 -7.54 21.90
C LEU A 173 -5.74 -6.23 22.64
N ARG A 174 -5.40 -5.14 21.91
CA ARG A 174 -5.14 -3.81 22.51
C ARG A 174 -6.32 -2.85 22.47
N VAL A 175 -7.21 -2.89 21.48
CA VAL A 175 -8.36 -1.95 21.40
C VAL A 175 -9.27 -2.12 22.63
N SER A 176 -9.39 -3.34 23.14
CA SER A 176 -10.11 -3.63 24.38
C SER A 176 -9.34 -3.22 25.64
N GLN A 177 -8.01 -3.16 25.59
CA GLN A 177 -7.14 -2.87 26.73
C GLN A 177 -7.02 -1.37 27.02
N THR A 178 -7.09 -0.52 25.99
CA THR A 178 -7.13 0.94 26.14
C THR A 178 -8.46 1.43 26.77
N ALA A 179 -9.53 0.66 26.64
CA ALA A 179 -10.83 0.97 27.25
C ALA A 179 -11.01 0.42 28.68
N LEU A 180 -10.19 -0.54 29.12
CA LEU A 180 -10.50 -1.33 30.33
C LEU A 180 -9.37 -1.57 31.34
N ASN A 181 -8.14 -1.08 31.15
CA ASN A 181 -7.06 -1.34 32.12
C ASN A 181 -6.56 -0.08 32.84
N HIS A 182 -7.38 0.44 33.75
CA HIS A 182 -6.88 0.79 35.09
C HIS A 182 -6.94 -0.50 35.92
N ALA A 183 -5.81 -0.91 36.50
CA ALA A 183 -5.61 -2.10 37.32
C ALA A 183 -5.40 -3.43 36.55
N THR A 184 -4.14 -3.79 36.33
CA THR A 184 -3.46 -4.85 37.10
C THR A 184 -2.18 -5.26 36.37
N ASP A 185 -1.06 -5.16 37.08
CA ASP A 185 0.27 -5.69 36.73
C ASP A 185 0.25 -7.22 36.59
N LYS A 186 0.80 -7.74 35.49
CA LYS A 186 1.71 -8.91 35.46
C LYS A 186 2.10 -9.34 34.03
N ASN A 187 3.40 -9.25 33.75
CA ASN A 187 4.26 -10.05 32.86
C ASN A 187 3.60 -10.95 31.79
N ILE A 188 3.56 -10.49 30.53
CA ILE A 188 3.66 -11.34 29.31
C ILE A 188 4.46 -10.60 28.23
N GLN A 189 5.76 -10.86 28.20
CA GLN A 189 6.77 -10.13 27.42
C GLN A 189 7.05 -10.84 26.07
N PHE A 190 6.12 -10.75 25.12
CA PHE A 190 6.38 -11.02 23.68
C PHE A 190 5.23 -10.55 22.76
N LEU A 191 4.04 -10.26 23.31
CA LEU A 191 2.89 -9.70 22.58
C LEU A 191 2.68 -8.20 22.84
N GLU A 192 3.62 -7.55 23.52
CA GLU A 192 3.37 -6.31 24.27
C GLU A 192 3.24 -5.02 23.45
N ASN A 193 3.12 -5.09 22.12
CA ASN A 193 2.54 -3.97 21.41
C ASN A 193 1.51 -4.34 20.35
N GLY A 194 1.33 -5.62 20.00
CA GLY A 194 0.29 -6.11 19.09
C GLY A 194 0.10 -5.29 17.81
N ALA A 195 1.09 -4.48 17.44
CA ALA A 195 1.00 -3.41 16.47
C ALA A 195 2.36 -3.22 15.80
N LEU A 196 2.32 -2.95 14.50
CA LEU A 196 3.45 -2.81 13.63
C LEU A 196 3.32 -1.47 12.91
N ASP A 197 4.24 -0.55 13.19
CA ASP A 197 4.34 0.71 12.46
C ASP A 197 5.20 0.49 11.21
N ALA A 198 4.76 1.04 10.09
CA ALA A 198 5.41 0.91 8.79
C ALA A 198 5.52 2.26 8.09
N TYR A 199 6.65 2.46 7.43
CA TYR A 199 6.82 3.56 6.47
C TYR A 199 7.02 2.97 5.09
N GLY A 200 6.64 3.73 4.07
CA GLY A 200 6.86 3.35 2.69
C GLY A 200 7.24 4.51 1.82
N TYR A 201 7.92 4.17 0.73
CA TYR A 201 8.29 5.11 -0.30
C TYR A 201 8.28 4.39 -1.64
N GLY A 202 8.00 5.14 -2.70
CA GLY A 202 7.96 4.59 -4.04
C GLY A 202 7.39 5.62 -5.00
N GLY A 203 6.78 5.15 -6.07
CA GLY A 203 6.22 6.05 -7.06
C GLY A 203 5.05 5.45 -7.82
N SER A 204 4.35 6.34 -8.51
CA SER A 204 3.29 6.00 -9.42
C SER A 204 3.51 6.69 -10.76
N LEU A 205 3.08 6.05 -11.83
CA LEU A 205 2.94 6.66 -13.14
C LEU A 205 1.45 6.66 -13.47
N MET A 206 0.93 7.82 -13.85
CA MET A 206 -0.48 7.98 -14.16
C MET A 206 -0.67 8.61 -15.54
N LEU A 207 -1.56 8.03 -16.33
CA LEU A 207 -2.12 8.64 -17.52
C LEU A 207 -3.52 9.11 -17.17
N ASP A 208 -3.76 10.39 -17.31
CA ASP A 208 -4.98 11.08 -16.90
C ASP A 208 -5.61 11.72 -18.14
N TYR A 209 -6.78 11.21 -18.53
CA TYR A 209 -7.55 11.67 -19.69
C TYR A 209 -8.86 12.30 -19.23
N GLU A 210 -9.04 13.59 -19.54
CA GLU A 210 -10.19 14.39 -19.17
C GLU A 210 -10.88 14.98 -20.41
N HIS A 211 -12.10 14.54 -20.70
CA HIS A 211 -12.90 15.02 -21.82
C HIS A 211 -14.18 15.68 -21.31
N TYR A 212 -14.17 17.01 -21.22
CA TYR A 212 -15.31 17.78 -20.73
C TYR A 212 -16.03 18.47 -21.88
N ARG A 213 -17.33 18.20 -22.00
CA ARG A 213 -18.25 18.80 -22.97
C ARG A 213 -19.52 19.25 -22.24
N GLU A 214 -20.34 20.07 -22.90
CA GLU A 214 -21.56 20.61 -22.26
C GLU A 214 -22.57 19.53 -21.87
N ASN A 215 -22.65 18.46 -22.65
CA ASN A 215 -23.64 17.39 -22.47
C ASN A 215 -23.08 16.14 -21.77
N HIS A 216 -21.76 16.00 -21.64
CA HIS A 216 -21.14 14.89 -20.94
C HIS A 216 -19.70 15.19 -20.51
N GLU A 217 -19.26 14.52 -19.44
CA GLU A 217 -17.87 14.55 -18.97
C GLU A 217 -17.36 13.10 -18.88
N ILE A 218 -16.16 12.87 -19.40
CA ILE A 218 -15.44 11.59 -19.32
C ILE A 218 -14.13 11.82 -18.59
N ASP A 219 -13.83 10.94 -17.66
CA ASP A 219 -12.55 10.87 -16.97
C ASP A 219 -12.02 9.44 -17.12
N VAL A 220 -10.76 9.27 -17.50
CA VAL A 220 -10.10 7.95 -17.54
C VAL A 220 -8.70 8.08 -16.98
N GLU A 221 -8.41 7.27 -15.96
CA GLU A 221 -7.11 7.22 -15.29
C GLU A 221 -6.52 5.82 -15.39
N LEU A 222 -5.33 5.71 -15.95
CA LEU A 222 -4.51 4.50 -15.90
C LEU A 222 -3.31 4.76 -14.99
N ARG A 223 -3.18 3.99 -13.91
CA ARG A 223 -2.15 4.19 -12.88
C ARG A 223 -1.38 2.91 -12.64
N ALA A 224 -0.06 3.00 -12.71
CA ALA A 224 0.86 1.97 -12.25
C ALA A 224 1.57 2.47 -10.99
N THR A 225 1.53 1.70 -9.91
CA THR A 225 2.11 2.07 -8.62
C THR A 225 3.06 0.99 -8.13
N ASP A 226 4.20 1.41 -7.58
CA ASP A 226 5.16 0.57 -6.88
C ASP A 226 5.64 1.30 -5.61
N ILE A 227 5.19 0.83 -4.45
CA ILE A 227 5.54 1.38 -3.14
C ILE A 227 6.15 0.28 -2.26
N PHE A 228 7.39 0.48 -1.85
CA PHE A 228 8.06 -0.39 -0.89
C PHE A 228 7.70 0.02 0.54
N LEU A 229 7.33 -0.95 1.37
CA LEU A 229 6.99 -0.78 2.79
C LEU A 229 8.01 -1.50 3.67
N ARG A 230 8.38 -0.86 4.78
CA ARG A 230 9.24 -1.42 5.80
C ARG A 230 8.73 -1.09 7.19
N SER A 231 8.70 -2.07 8.08
CA SER A 231 8.36 -1.84 9.48
C SER A 231 9.48 -1.12 10.23
N PHE A 232 9.14 -0.29 11.21
CA PHE A 232 10.08 0.39 12.10
C PHE A 232 9.62 0.33 13.57
N GLY A 233 10.45 0.78 14.51
CA GLY A 233 10.09 0.87 15.93
C GLY A 233 10.06 -0.46 16.69
N SER A 234 10.45 -1.58 16.07
CA SER A 234 10.59 -2.88 16.76
C SER A 234 11.95 -3.02 17.43
N SER A 235 11.96 -3.56 18.66
CA SER A 235 13.14 -3.75 19.50
C SER A 235 14.07 -4.89 19.06
N SER A 236 13.70 -5.69 18.06
CA SER A 236 14.49 -6.80 17.55
C SER A 236 14.58 -6.80 16.01
N PRO A 237 15.79 -6.98 15.41
CA PRO A 237 15.96 -7.15 13.97
C PRO A 237 15.14 -8.30 13.36
N ALA A 238 14.79 -9.31 14.16
CA ALA A 238 13.98 -10.46 13.73
C ALA A 238 12.50 -10.11 13.44
N VAL A 239 12.05 -8.90 13.80
CA VAL A 239 10.66 -8.42 13.64
C VAL A 239 10.56 -7.38 12.49
N GLN A 240 11.66 -7.14 11.76
CA GLN A 240 11.64 -6.23 10.62
C GLN A 240 10.98 -6.92 9.41
N GLY A 241 9.71 -6.56 9.16
CA GLY A 241 8.97 -6.96 7.97
C GLY A 241 9.18 -5.98 6.81
N SER A 242 8.98 -6.49 5.60
CA SER A 242 8.95 -5.69 4.38
C SER A 242 7.88 -6.22 3.42
N ALA A 243 7.24 -5.33 2.68
CA ALA A 243 6.25 -5.68 1.66
C ALA A 243 6.32 -4.70 0.49
N THR A 244 5.88 -5.11 -0.68
CA THR A 244 5.79 -4.22 -1.85
C THR A 244 4.34 -4.12 -2.32
N ALA A 245 3.82 -2.89 -2.38
CA ALA A 245 2.52 -2.56 -2.93
C ALA A 245 2.67 -2.24 -4.42
N GLN A 246 2.47 -3.27 -5.25
CA GLN A 246 2.53 -3.16 -6.71
C GLN A 246 1.14 -3.35 -7.32
N GLN A 247 0.68 -2.35 -8.06
CA GLN A 247 -0.67 -2.33 -8.64
C GLN A 247 -0.70 -1.65 -10.01
N LEU A 248 -1.50 -2.21 -10.92
CA LEU A 248 -1.96 -1.52 -12.13
C LEU A 248 -3.47 -1.33 -12.02
N SER A 249 -3.94 -0.09 -12.08
CA SER A 249 -5.36 0.26 -12.00
C SER A 249 -5.81 1.09 -13.19
N LEU A 250 -6.97 0.73 -13.72
CA LEU A 250 -7.72 1.51 -14.70
C LEU A 250 -9.01 1.95 -14.03
N TRP A 251 -9.26 3.26 -14.00
CA TRP A 251 -10.50 3.83 -13.52
C TRP A 251 -11.09 4.71 -14.62
N ALA A 252 -12.41 4.65 -14.80
CA ALA A 252 -13.11 5.50 -15.75
C ALA A 252 -14.45 5.94 -15.20
N ARG A 253 -14.83 7.17 -15.54
CA ARG A 253 -16.09 7.79 -15.13
C ARG A 253 -16.76 8.47 -16.30
N TRP A 254 -18.06 8.28 -16.38
CA TRP A 254 -18.95 8.97 -17.30
C TRP A 254 -20.00 9.75 -16.53
N ARG A 255 -20.23 11.00 -16.90
CA ARG A 255 -21.23 11.87 -16.29
C ARG A 255 -22.06 12.53 -17.38
N ALA A 256 -23.39 12.48 -17.25
CA ALA A 256 -24.28 13.20 -18.16
C ALA A 256 -25.62 13.57 -17.48
N PRO A 257 -26.35 14.57 -18.01
CA PRO A 257 -27.64 14.98 -17.46
C PRO A 257 -28.69 13.87 -17.46
N THR A 258 -29.51 13.81 -16.42
CA THR A 258 -30.66 12.90 -16.31
C THR A 258 -31.94 13.46 -16.95
N GLY A 259 -31.96 14.76 -17.27
CA GLY A 259 -33.17 15.52 -17.62
C GLY A 259 -33.89 16.13 -16.41
N MET A 260 -33.60 15.67 -15.18
CA MET A 260 -34.11 16.29 -13.96
C MET A 260 -33.28 17.52 -13.58
N HIS A 261 -33.90 18.45 -12.84
CA HIS A 261 -33.25 19.66 -12.33
C HIS A 261 -33.38 19.75 -10.82
N ALA A 262 -32.31 20.17 -10.16
CA ALA A 262 -32.27 20.51 -8.73
C ALA A 262 -31.24 21.61 -8.52
N LEU A 263 -31.46 22.50 -7.55
CA LEU A 263 -30.53 23.60 -7.26
C LEU A 263 -30.24 24.50 -8.49
N ASP A 264 -31.25 24.66 -9.35
CA ASP A 264 -31.18 25.40 -10.62
C ASP A 264 -30.13 24.88 -11.62
N LYS A 265 -29.72 23.61 -11.47
CA LYS A 265 -28.79 22.91 -12.35
C LYS A 265 -29.34 21.53 -12.72
N PRO A 266 -28.92 20.94 -13.85
CA PRO A 266 -29.31 19.59 -14.20
C PRO A 266 -28.68 18.58 -13.22
N VAL A 267 -29.48 17.65 -12.72
CA VAL A 267 -28.99 16.49 -11.97
C VAL A 267 -28.29 15.56 -12.95
N ARG A 268 -27.07 15.13 -12.64
CA ARG A 268 -26.30 14.23 -13.51
C ARG A 268 -26.29 12.82 -12.95
N TYR A 269 -26.39 11.84 -13.83
CA TYR A 269 -26.05 10.46 -13.48
C TYR A 269 -24.55 10.27 -13.67
N VAL A 270 -23.99 9.41 -12.83
CA VAL A 270 -22.57 9.08 -12.83
C VAL A 270 -22.45 7.58 -12.98
N LEU A 271 -21.69 7.14 -13.98
CA LEU A 271 -21.29 5.74 -14.15
C LEU A 271 -19.80 5.66 -13.91
N GLU A 272 -19.37 4.66 -13.14
CA GLU A 272 -17.95 4.41 -12.87
C GLU A 272 -17.61 2.96 -13.15
N THR A 273 -16.40 2.74 -13.66
CA THR A 273 -15.80 1.41 -13.75
C THR A 273 -14.38 1.51 -13.23
N ALA A 274 -13.96 0.51 -12.47
CA ALA A 274 -12.57 0.40 -12.03
C ALA A 274 -12.11 -1.05 -12.17
N TYR A 275 -10.84 -1.23 -12.53
CA TYR A 275 -10.17 -2.52 -12.57
C TYR A 275 -8.79 -2.35 -11.96
N SER A 276 -8.46 -3.14 -10.95
CA SER A 276 -7.16 -3.13 -10.27
C SER A 276 -6.57 -4.53 -10.32
N HIS A 277 -5.31 -4.63 -10.77
CA HIS A 277 -4.52 -5.85 -10.77
C HIS A 277 -3.35 -5.70 -9.81
N TYR A 278 -3.20 -6.67 -8.90
CA TYR A 278 -2.18 -6.68 -7.87
C TYR A 278 -1.02 -7.59 -8.29
N PHE A 279 0.21 -7.14 -8.06
CA PHE A 279 1.44 -7.90 -8.34
C PHE A 279 2.23 -8.16 -7.05
N GLY A 280 3.24 -9.02 -7.17
CA GLY A 280 4.22 -9.28 -6.11
C GLY A 280 3.57 -9.69 -4.79
N ASP A 281 4.03 -9.10 -3.70
CA ASP A 281 3.61 -9.40 -2.33
C ASP A 281 2.13 -9.10 -2.07
N SER A 282 1.50 -8.24 -2.88
CA SER A 282 0.08 -7.88 -2.77
C SER A 282 -0.84 -8.86 -3.50
N ALA A 283 -0.31 -9.70 -4.40
CA ALA A 283 -1.10 -10.62 -5.20
C ALA A 283 -1.51 -11.86 -4.40
N GLY A 284 -2.81 -12.04 -4.14
CA GLY A 284 -3.35 -13.27 -3.54
C GLY A 284 -3.33 -13.32 -2.01
N VAL A 285 -2.90 -12.26 -1.33
CA VAL A 285 -2.88 -12.16 0.14
C VAL A 285 -4.28 -12.35 0.72
N LEU A 286 -5.28 -11.73 0.10
CA LEU A 286 -6.69 -11.85 0.46
C LEU A 286 -7.45 -12.87 -0.40
N GLY A 287 -6.73 -13.74 -1.12
CA GLY A 287 -7.32 -14.76 -2.00
C GLY A 287 -7.70 -14.28 -3.40
N PHE A 288 -7.40 -13.02 -3.75
CA PHE A 288 -7.63 -12.45 -5.08
C PHE A 288 -6.39 -11.73 -5.62
N LYS A 289 -6.29 -11.66 -6.96
CA LYS A 289 -5.20 -10.95 -7.68
C LYS A 289 -5.72 -9.78 -8.50
N ASN A 290 -7.03 -9.66 -8.63
CA ASN A 290 -7.69 -8.57 -9.31
C ASN A 290 -9.00 -8.22 -8.60
N LEU A 291 -9.42 -6.97 -8.76
CA LEU A 291 -10.73 -6.47 -8.36
C LEU A 291 -11.29 -5.62 -9.51
N THR A 292 -12.57 -5.82 -9.78
CA THR A 292 -13.35 -5.00 -10.71
C THR A 292 -14.48 -4.34 -9.93
N SER A 293 -14.79 -3.10 -10.24
CA SER A 293 -15.86 -2.32 -9.62
C SER A 293 -16.72 -1.68 -10.69
N LEU A 294 -18.04 -1.79 -10.55
CA LEU A 294 -19.01 -1.10 -11.39
C LEU A 294 -19.89 -0.23 -10.50
N GLY A 295 -19.94 1.06 -10.80
CA GLY A 295 -20.58 2.08 -10.00
C GLY A 295 -21.67 2.83 -10.74
N VAL A 296 -22.73 3.16 -10.01
CA VAL A 296 -23.78 4.08 -10.43
C VAL A 296 -24.02 5.11 -9.35
N GLY A 297 -24.35 6.34 -9.73
CA GLY A 297 -24.60 7.38 -8.76
C GLY A 297 -25.23 8.62 -9.36
N LEU A 298 -25.42 9.61 -8.49
CA LEU A 298 -26.01 10.89 -8.82
C LEU A 298 -25.09 12.01 -8.36
N GLU A 299 -25.06 13.09 -9.14
CA GLU A 299 -24.37 14.31 -8.82
C GLU A 299 -25.34 15.49 -8.79
N LEU A 300 -25.21 16.30 -7.74
CA LEU A 300 -25.88 17.58 -7.58
C LEU A 300 -24.85 18.70 -7.73
N ASP A 301 -25.20 19.71 -8.53
CA ASP A 301 -24.38 20.90 -8.75
C ASP A 301 -25.04 22.09 -8.05
N SER A 302 -24.37 22.61 -7.03
CA SER A 302 -24.76 23.75 -6.20
C SER A 302 -23.99 25.03 -6.55
N SER A 303 -23.19 25.03 -7.63
CA SER A 303 -22.29 26.13 -8.01
C SER A 303 -22.98 27.48 -8.27
N LYS A 304 -24.31 27.49 -8.43
CA LYS A 304 -25.09 28.73 -8.54
C LYS A 304 -25.14 29.52 -7.22
N TYR A 305 -25.04 28.84 -6.08
CA TYR A 305 -25.11 29.46 -4.75
C TYR A 305 -23.71 29.76 -4.22
N PRO A 306 -23.54 30.74 -3.32
CA PRO A 306 -22.25 31.06 -2.70
C PRO A 306 -21.90 30.03 -1.63
N VAL A 307 -21.67 28.79 -2.05
CA VAL A 307 -21.32 27.66 -1.19
C VAL A 307 -19.91 27.18 -1.52
N ILE A 308 -19.20 26.70 -0.49
CA ILE A 308 -17.83 26.18 -0.63
C ILE A 308 -17.83 24.84 -1.38
N ILE A 309 -18.86 24.02 -1.20
CA ILE A 309 -19.03 22.75 -1.90
C ILE A 309 -19.92 22.99 -3.10
N THR A 310 -19.33 22.94 -4.30
CA THR A 310 -20.01 23.26 -5.56
C THR A 310 -20.62 22.04 -6.23
N ARG A 311 -20.09 20.84 -5.98
CA ARG A 311 -20.66 19.58 -6.47
C ARG A 311 -20.64 18.54 -5.38
N THR A 312 -21.71 17.77 -5.27
CA THR A 312 -21.83 16.65 -4.33
C THR A 312 -22.28 15.40 -5.09
N ARG A 313 -21.58 14.29 -4.86
CA ARG A 313 -21.85 13.00 -5.49
C ARG A 313 -22.08 11.92 -4.45
N ALA A 314 -23.07 11.08 -4.73
CA ALA A 314 -23.27 9.82 -4.04
C ALA A 314 -23.17 8.68 -5.06
N MET A 315 -22.37 7.67 -4.72
CA MET A 315 -22.06 6.53 -5.57
C MET A 315 -22.34 5.23 -4.83
N LEU A 316 -22.98 4.28 -5.51
CA LEU A 316 -23.08 2.89 -5.11
C LEU A 316 -22.24 2.07 -6.09
N ARG A 317 -21.36 1.20 -5.59
CA ARG A 317 -20.50 0.37 -6.40
C ARG A 317 -20.64 -1.09 -6.02
N TYR A 318 -20.69 -1.96 -7.02
CA TYR A 318 -20.58 -3.40 -6.86
C TYR A 318 -19.16 -3.82 -7.23
N VAL A 319 -18.47 -4.45 -6.28
CA VAL A 319 -17.08 -4.86 -6.41
C VAL A 319 -17.02 -6.38 -6.50
N PHE A 320 -16.24 -6.92 -7.42
CA PHE A 320 -16.10 -8.36 -7.61
C PHE A 320 -14.71 -8.73 -8.13
N GLY A 321 -14.29 -9.95 -7.84
CA GLY A 321 -13.02 -10.52 -8.27
C GLY A 321 -13.06 -12.04 -8.15
N SER A 322 -11.90 -12.68 -8.26
CA SER A 322 -11.81 -14.14 -8.07
C SER A 322 -12.21 -14.52 -6.63
N ASN A 323 -13.35 -15.20 -6.47
CA ASN A 323 -13.89 -15.68 -5.20
C ASN A 323 -14.29 -14.59 -4.18
N VAL A 324 -14.38 -13.33 -4.63
CA VAL A 324 -14.72 -12.19 -3.76
C VAL A 324 -15.76 -11.29 -4.42
N HIS A 325 -16.70 -10.80 -3.62
CA HIS A 325 -17.66 -9.78 -4.05
C HIS A 325 -18.04 -8.88 -2.88
N GLY A 326 -18.54 -7.69 -3.19
CA GLY A 326 -18.75 -6.65 -2.21
C GLY A 326 -19.57 -5.50 -2.74
N VAL A 327 -19.95 -4.62 -1.83
CA VAL A 327 -20.62 -3.36 -2.15
C VAL A 327 -19.82 -2.24 -1.52
N ALA A 328 -19.71 -1.11 -2.21
CA ALA A 328 -19.10 0.08 -1.70
C ALA A 328 -20.01 1.30 -1.86
N PHE A 329 -20.04 2.14 -0.83
CA PHE A 329 -20.70 3.44 -0.88
C PHE A 329 -19.66 4.54 -0.87
N GLY A 330 -19.82 5.52 -1.75
CA GLY A 330 -18.90 6.65 -1.88
C GLY A 330 -19.65 7.98 -1.83
N LEU A 331 -19.06 8.94 -1.14
CA LEU A 331 -19.43 10.35 -1.21
C LEU A 331 -18.22 11.15 -1.70
N ALA A 332 -18.44 12.00 -2.70
CA ALA A 332 -17.40 12.88 -3.21
C ALA A 332 -17.93 14.31 -3.32
N VAL A 333 -17.07 15.28 -3.02
CA VAL A 333 -17.38 16.71 -3.12
C VAL A 333 -16.34 17.42 -3.96
N SER A 334 -16.75 18.50 -4.62
CA SER A 334 -15.85 19.43 -5.32
C SER A 334 -16.02 20.83 -4.75
N PHE A 335 -14.96 21.61 -4.87
CA PHE A 335 -14.85 22.98 -4.35
C PHE A 335 -14.76 23.94 -5.52
#